data_AF-A0A4Z0HXY6-F1
#
_entry.id   AF-A0A4Z0HXY6-F1
#
_cell.length_a   1.000
_cell.length_b   1.000
_cell.length_c   1.000
_cell.angle_alpha   90.00
_cell.angle_beta   90.00
_cell.angle_gamma   90.00
#
_symmetry.space_group_name_H-M   'P 1'
#
loop_
_entity.id
_entity.type
_entity.pdbx_description
1 polymer ?
#
loop_
_entity_poly.entity_id
_entity_poly.type
_entity_poly.pdbx_seq_one_letter_code
_entity_poly.pdbx_strand_id
1 'polypeptide(L)'
;MKSTVEQLSPTRVRINVEVPFTELEPDFDRAFKALAQQVRLPGFRPGKAPRKLLEARVGRGAVLEQVVNDALPSRYSEAVTASDVKPLGQPEIEVTKLEDGQELAFTAEVDVRPEITLPEFDALKITVDPIKVEDDEVDAELQSLRARFGTLTGVERGAQEGDFVSIDLSATVDGTEVPEAATEGLSHEVGSGQLIEGLDDAITGLKAGESKVFTTKLAAGEYAGQDADVTVTVKSVKERELPEADDDFAQLASEFDTIGELKESLTDQVRRVKSVQQAEQIRDKAIDALLEQTEVPLPEKIVQAQIDDALHNAIHGLDHDEEKFAEQLTEQGSSREEFDADNKTNAEKAVKTQLLMDAVADKLDIQVGQNDLTERLVLMSRQYGIEPQQLIQILQQNNQLPAMFADVRRGLTIAAVVHAATVTDTDGTVIDTTEFFGPAEAAQAEGEQDDEATEKDADAAE
;
A
#
# COMPACT_ATOMS: atom_id res chain seq x y z
N MET A 1 -26.80 13.06 -30.33
CA MET A 1 -25.69 13.74 -29.64
C MET A 1 -24.47 13.78 -30.54
N LYS A 2 -23.71 14.87 -30.53
CA LYS A 2 -22.41 14.96 -31.20
C LYS A 2 -21.33 15.23 -30.16
N SER A 3 -20.20 14.52 -30.26
CA SER A 3 -19.02 14.78 -29.45
C SER A 3 -17.81 15.00 -30.36
N THR A 4 -16.93 15.91 -29.96
CA THR A 4 -15.62 16.11 -30.59
C THR A 4 -14.57 16.18 -29.51
N VAL A 5 -13.43 15.52 -29.72
CA VAL A 5 -12.31 15.52 -28.77
C VAL A 5 -11.20 16.40 -29.34
N GLU A 6 -10.76 17.37 -28.55
CA GLU A 6 -9.61 18.23 -28.81
C GLU A 6 -8.50 17.87 -27.82
N GLN A 7 -7.31 17.54 -28.31
CA GLN A 7 -6.16 17.26 -27.45
C GLN A 7 -5.50 18.58 -27.04
N LEU A 8 -5.48 18.88 -25.73
CA LEU A 8 -4.88 20.09 -25.19
C LEU A 8 -3.40 19.89 -24.84
N SER A 9 -3.07 18.70 -24.33
CA SER A 9 -1.71 18.26 -24.02
C SER A 9 -1.62 16.73 -24.16
N PRO A 10 -0.43 16.11 -24.06
CA PRO A 10 -0.30 14.64 -24.08
C PRO A 10 -1.13 13.94 -22.99
N THR A 11 -1.47 14.64 -21.92
CA THR A 11 -2.19 14.10 -20.76
C THR A 11 -3.55 14.74 -20.54
N ARG A 12 -4.02 15.64 -21.41
CA ARG A 12 -5.28 16.36 -21.19
C ARG A 12 -6.05 16.57 -22.49
N VAL A 13 -7.35 16.29 -22.44
CA VAL A 13 -8.26 16.49 -23.58
C VAL A 13 -9.45 17.34 -23.16
N ARG A 14 -10.03 18.03 -24.15
CA ARG A 14 -11.32 18.70 -24.06
C ARG A 14 -12.32 17.97 -24.93
N ILE A 15 -13.39 17.48 -24.32
CA ILE A 15 -14.52 16.87 -25.02
C ILE A 15 -15.60 17.93 -25.15
N ASN A 16 -15.89 18.36 -26.37
CA ASN A 16 -17.00 19.26 -26.67
C ASN A 16 -18.22 18.40 -27.01
N VAL A 17 -19.31 18.57 -26.26
CA VAL A 17 -20.54 17.79 -26.42
C VAL A 17 -21.69 18.72 -26.77
N GLU A 18 -22.41 18.37 -27.83
CA GLU A 18 -23.65 19.01 -28.25
C GLU A 18 -24.81 18.00 -28.17
N VAL A 19 -25.78 18.31 -27.32
CA VAL A 19 -26.97 17.48 -27.09
C VAL A 19 -28.20 18.22 -27.62
N PRO A 20 -28.85 17.70 -28.68
CA PRO A 20 -30.12 18.23 -29.15
C PRO A 20 -31.20 18.13 -28.07
N PHE A 21 -32.06 19.14 -27.98
CA PHE A 21 -33.10 19.19 -26.94
C PHE A 21 -34.07 18.00 -26.99
N THR A 22 -34.30 17.41 -28.17
CA THR A 22 -35.13 16.20 -28.33
C THR A 22 -34.58 15.00 -27.59
N GLU A 23 -33.26 14.93 -27.41
CA GLU A 23 -32.64 13.83 -26.67
C GLU A 23 -32.73 14.03 -25.16
N LEU A 24 -32.93 15.27 -24.68
CA LEU A 24 -33.04 15.62 -23.26
C LEU A 24 -34.43 15.36 -22.65
N GLU A 25 -35.45 15.01 -23.45
CA GLU A 25 -36.82 14.78 -22.94
C GLU A 25 -36.89 13.81 -21.73
N PRO A 26 -36.15 12.67 -21.71
CA PRO A 26 -36.11 11.80 -20.54
C PRO A 26 -35.48 12.45 -19.30
N ASP A 27 -34.53 13.37 -19.51
CA ASP A 27 -33.87 14.14 -18.45
C ASP A 27 -34.83 15.16 -17.83
N PHE A 28 -35.63 15.86 -18.66
CA PHE A 28 -36.73 16.71 -18.19
C PHE A 28 -37.72 15.94 -17.32
N ASP A 29 -38.11 14.75 -17.76
CA ASP A 29 -39.03 13.89 -17.02
C ASP A 29 -38.52 13.52 -15.62
N ARG A 30 -37.20 13.30 -15.48
CA ARG A 30 -36.52 13.04 -14.20
C ARG A 30 -36.45 14.31 -13.35
N ALA A 31 -35.96 15.42 -13.90
CA ALA A 31 -35.85 16.69 -13.21
C ALA A 31 -37.20 17.16 -12.66
N PHE A 32 -38.28 17.01 -13.43
CA PHE A 32 -39.64 17.34 -12.96
C PHE A 32 -40.09 16.48 -11.78
N LYS A 33 -39.74 15.18 -11.76
CA LYS A 33 -40.07 14.30 -10.63
C LYS A 33 -39.28 14.71 -9.38
N ALA A 34 -37.99 15.02 -9.52
CA ALA A 34 -37.14 15.48 -8.43
C ALA A 34 -37.64 16.82 -7.85
N LEU A 35 -37.87 17.82 -8.69
CA LEU A 35 -38.41 19.12 -8.29
C LEU A 35 -39.81 19.01 -7.67
N ALA A 36 -40.67 18.11 -8.17
CA ALA A 36 -41.99 17.90 -7.59
C ALA A 36 -41.94 17.31 -6.17
N GLN A 37 -40.87 16.61 -5.80
CA GLN A 37 -40.66 16.09 -4.44
C GLN A 37 -40.14 17.18 -3.49
N GLN A 38 -39.24 18.04 -3.98
CA GLN A 38 -38.63 19.11 -3.17
C GLN A 38 -39.58 20.29 -2.97
N VAL A 39 -40.34 20.68 -4.00
CA VAL A 39 -41.20 21.87 -3.97
C VAL A 39 -42.60 21.52 -3.52
N ARG A 40 -43.02 22.08 -2.38
CA ARG A 40 -44.39 21.93 -1.87
C ARG A 40 -45.36 22.85 -2.61
N LEU A 41 -46.18 22.30 -3.49
CA LEU A 41 -47.32 23.01 -4.08
C LEU A 41 -48.58 22.86 -3.20
N PRO A 42 -49.24 23.96 -2.80
CA PRO A 42 -50.52 23.90 -2.10
C PRO A 42 -51.56 23.11 -2.90
N GLY A 43 -52.24 22.16 -2.25
CA GLY A 43 -53.27 21.33 -2.88
C GLY A 43 -52.77 20.07 -3.58
N PHE A 44 -51.46 19.83 -3.66
CA PHE A 44 -50.87 18.62 -4.25
C PHE A 44 -50.04 17.84 -3.23
N ARG A 45 -50.15 16.50 -3.27
CA ARG A 45 -49.25 15.62 -2.51
C ARG A 45 -47.82 15.75 -3.08
N PRO A 46 -46.76 15.74 -2.23
CA PRO A 46 -45.37 15.75 -2.70
C PRO A 46 -45.14 14.73 -3.83
N GLY A 47 -44.51 15.16 -4.93
CA GLY A 47 -44.23 14.35 -6.11
C GLY A 47 -45.38 14.17 -7.11
N LYS A 48 -46.57 14.74 -6.88
CA LYS A 48 -47.74 14.60 -7.77
C LYS A 48 -48.24 15.92 -8.38
N ALA A 49 -47.46 16.99 -8.26
CA ALA A 49 -47.77 18.27 -8.90
C ALA A 49 -47.64 18.16 -10.44
N PRO A 50 -48.61 18.66 -11.23
CA PRO A 50 -48.50 18.72 -12.69
C PRO A 50 -47.35 19.62 -13.16
N ARG A 51 -46.62 19.21 -14.21
CA ARG A 51 -45.43 19.90 -14.75
C ARG A 51 -45.64 21.39 -14.97
N LYS A 52 -46.73 21.76 -15.66
CA LYS A 52 -47.06 23.16 -15.96
C LYS A 52 -47.21 24.06 -14.72
N LEU A 53 -47.75 23.51 -13.61
CA LEU A 53 -47.93 24.27 -12.36
C LEU A 53 -46.63 24.35 -11.56
N LEU A 54 -45.79 23.32 -11.67
CA LEU A 54 -44.46 23.31 -11.08
C LEU A 54 -43.53 24.30 -11.81
N GLU A 55 -43.50 24.28 -13.14
CA GLU A 55 -42.78 25.26 -13.97
C GLU A 55 -43.22 26.70 -13.68
N ALA A 56 -44.52 26.94 -13.55
CA ALA A 56 -45.05 28.26 -13.22
C ALA A 56 -44.63 28.76 -11.82
N ARG A 57 -44.31 27.83 -10.90
CA ARG A 57 -43.96 28.14 -9.50
C ARG A 57 -42.44 28.28 -9.29
N VAL A 58 -41.66 27.40 -9.90
CA VAL A 58 -40.20 27.30 -9.74
C VAL A 58 -39.46 28.14 -10.80
N GLY A 59 -40.13 28.42 -11.92
CA GLY A 59 -39.53 29.10 -13.06
C GLY A 59 -38.82 28.12 -13.99
N ARG A 60 -38.83 28.45 -15.30
CA ARG A 60 -38.28 27.57 -16.34
C ARG A 60 -36.75 27.45 -16.27
N GLY A 61 -36.05 28.49 -15.82
CA GLY A 61 -34.59 28.46 -15.60
C GLY A 61 -34.15 27.41 -14.59
N ALA A 62 -34.80 27.34 -13.43
CA ALA A 62 -34.48 26.36 -12.39
C ALA A 62 -34.74 24.90 -12.82
N VAL A 63 -35.73 24.69 -13.69
CA VAL A 63 -35.96 23.38 -14.31
C VAL A 63 -34.82 23.03 -15.25
N LEU A 64 -34.38 23.98 -16.09
CA LEU A 64 -33.26 23.77 -17.01
C LEU A 64 -31.96 23.47 -16.26
N GLU A 65 -31.66 24.19 -15.19
CA GLU A 65 -30.49 23.92 -14.33
C GLU A 65 -30.53 22.51 -13.74
N GLN A 66 -31.69 22.07 -13.24
CA GLN A 66 -31.85 20.70 -12.72
C GLN A 66 -31.64 19.66 -13.82
N VAL A 67 -32.18 19.90 -15.02
CA VAL A 67 -32.00 19.00 -16.16
C VAL A 67 -30.53 18.90 -16.56
N VAL A 68 -29.82 20.02 -16.59
CA VAL A 68 -28.39 20.04 -16.87
C VAL A 68 -27.63 19.22 -15.83
N ASN A 69 -27.87 19.45 -14.54
CA ASN A 69 -27.21 18.70 -13.47
C ASN A 69 -27.47 17.17 -13.55
N ASP A 70 -28.68 16.77 -13.90
CA ASP A 70 -29.06 15.36 -14.02
C ASP A 70 -28.56 14.70 -15.31
N ALA A 71 -28.52 15.45 -16.42
CA ALA A 71 -28.14 14.95 -17.73
C ALA A 71 -26.61 14.88 -17.92
N LEU A 72 -25.87 15.86 -17.40
CA LEU A 72 -24.43 16.02 -17.65
C LEU A 72 -23.62 14.73 -17.37
N PRO A 73 -23.78 14.02 -16.23
CA PRO A 73 -23.00 12.80 -15.98
C PRO A 73 -23.23 11.69 -17.01
N SER A 74 -24.49 11.47 -17.41
CA SER A 74 -24.86 10.46 -18.42
C SER A 74 -24.28 10.82 -19.79
N ARG A 75 -24.45 12.08 -20.21
CA ARG A 75 -23.96 12.55 -21.51
C ARG A 75 -22.45 12.56 -21.58
N TYR A 76 -21.78 12.94 -20.51
CA TYR A 76 -20.33 12.84 -20.42
C TYR A 76 -19.87 11.38 -20.59
N SER A 77 -20.47 10.43 -19.85
CA SER A 77 -20.12 9.01 -19.95
C SER A 77 -20.33 8.44 -21.36
N GLU A 78 -21.43 8.82 -22.03
CA GLU A 78 -21.69 8.47 -23.43
C GLU A 78 -20.61 9.05 -24.37
N ALA A 79 -20.22 10.32 -24.17
CA ALA A 79 -19.20 10.97 -25.00
C ALA A 79 -17.82 10.34 -24.85
N VAL A 80 -17.43 10.00 -23.61
CA VAL A 80 -16.16 9.33 -23.29
C VAL A 80 -16.10 7.97 -23.99
N THR A 81 -17.17 7.18 -23.85
CA THR A 81 -17.26 5.83 -24.45
C THR A 81 -17.22 5.89 -25.97
N ALA A 82 -17.97 6.82 -26.57
CA ALA A 82 -18.01 6.98 -28.03
C ALA A 82 -16.69 7.44 -28.63
N SER A 83 -15.82 8.05 -27.83
CA SER A 83 -14.54 8.62 -28.27
C SER A 83 -13.33 7.77 -27.84
N ASP A 84 -13.55 6.61 -27.20
CA ASP A 84 -12.52 5.73 -26.64
C ASP A 84 -11.49 6.45 -25.76
N VAL A 85 -11.94 7.50 -25.06
CA VAL A 85 -11.09 8.26 -24.15
C VAL A 85 -10.98 7.49 -22.84
N LYS A 86 -9.75 7.31 -22.34
CA LYS A 86 -9.47 6.71 -21.02
C LYS A 86 -9.17 7.82 -19.99
N PRO A 87 -10.21 8.41 -19.35
CA PRO A 87 -10.02 9.51 -18.41
C PRO A 87 -9.32 9.04 -17.13
N LEU A 88 -8.49 9.91 -16.58
CA LEU A 88 -7.86 9.81 -15.28
C LEU A 88 -8.53 10.82 -14.34
N GLY A 89 -9.48 10.35 -13.54
CA GLY A 89 -10.18 11.17 -12.56
C GLY A 89 -11.46 11.83 -13.09
N GLN A 90 -11.91 12.87 -12.38
CA GLN A 90 -13.16 13.57 -12.68
C GLN A 90 -12.93 14.75 -13.65
N PRO A 91 -13.84 14.97 -14.61
CA PRO A 91 -13.74 16.08 -15.54
C PRO A 91 -14.11 17.42 -14.90
N GLU A 92 -13.51 18.50 -15.41
CA GLU A 92 -14.01 19.86 -15.25
C GLU A 92 -15.03 20.13 -16.34
N ILE A 93 -16.31 20.27 -15.96
CA ILE A 93 -17.41 20.50 -16.91
C ILE A 93 -17.82 21.97 -16.88
N GLU A 94 -17.84 22.59 -18.06
CA GLU A 94 -18.36 23.94 -18.27
C GLU A 94 -19.51 23.91 -19.28
N VAL A 95 -20.67 24.44 -18.88
CA VAL A 95 -21.82 24.57 -19.79
C VAL A 95 -21.62 25.80 -20.66
N THR A 96 -21.29 25.60 -21.93
CA THR A 96 -21.00 26.68 -22.88
C THR A 96 -22.26 27.27 -23.49
N LYS A 97 -23.32 26.46 -23.64
CA LYS A 97 -24.58 26.91 -24.23
C LYS A 97 -25.78 26.16 -23.64
N LEU A 98 -26.78 26.93 -23.20
CA LEU A 98 -28.05 26.40 -22.72
C LEU A 98 -29.19 27.18 -23.37
N GLU A 99 -29.69 26.68 -24.50
CA GLU A 99 -30.81 27.30 -25.22
C GLU A 99 -32.06 26.40 -25.15
N ASP A 100 -33.07 26.90 -24.44
CA ASP A 100 -34.35 26.24 -24.25
C ASP A 100 -35.02 25.89 -25.59
N GLY A 101 -35.32 24.60 -25.78
CA GLY A 101 -35.93 24.08 -27.00
C GLY A 101 -34.98 23.92 -28.19
N GLN A 102 -33.69 24.22 -28.05
CA GLN A 102 -32.71 24.08 -29.13
C GLN A 102 -31.63 23.04 -28.79
N GLU A 103 -30.70 23.39 -27.91
CA GLU A 103 -29.55 22.55 -27.59
C GLU A 103 -28.94 22.86 -26.22
N LEU A 104 -28.29 21.84 -25.68
CA LEU A 104 -27.35 21.95 -24.56
C LEU A 104 -25.95 21.66 -25.12
N ALA A 105 -25.02 22.59 -24.96
CA ALA A 105 -23.61 22.37 -25.25
C ALA A 105 -22.78 22.56 -23.98
N PHE A 106 -21.83 21.67 -23.78
CA PHE A 106 -20.88 21.74 -22.68
C PHE A 106 -19.50 21.23 -23.12
N THR A 107 -18.47 21.70 -22.44
CA THR A 107 -17.11 21.21 -22.56
C THR A 107 -16.76 20.44 -21.30
N ALA A 108 -16.05 19.33 -21.47
CA ALA A 108 -15.50 18.55 -20.37
C ALA A 108 -13.99 18.43 -20.57
N GLU A 109 -13.21 19.05 -19.70
CA GLU A 109 -11.77 18.89 -19.67
C GLU A 109 -11.39 17.82 -18.67
N VAL A 110 -10.59 16.84 -19.11
CA VAL A 110 -10.20 15.73 -18.26
C VAL A 110 -8.77 15.31 -18.57
N ASP A 111 -8.04 14.92 -17.54
CA ASP A 111 -6.75 14.28 -17.72
C ASP A 111 -6.97 12.88 -18.30
N VAL A 112 -6.10 12.45 -19.19
CA VAL A 112 -6.19 11.15 -19.89
C VAL A 112 -4.87 10.41 -19.76
N ARG A 113 -4.94 9.08 -19.89
CA ARG A 113 -3.72 8.28 -20.01
C ARG A 113 -2.92 8.75 -21.23
N PRO A 114 -1.65 9.15 -21.05
CA PRO A 114 -0.81 9.54 -22.18
C PRO A 114 -0.48 8.34 -23.05
N GLU A 115 -0.24 8.59 -24.33
CA GLU A 115 0.41 7.62 -25.19
C GLU A 115 1.90 7.53 -24.83
N ILE A 116 2.35 6.34 -24.43
CA ILE A 116 3.73 6.09 -24.01
C ILE A 116 4.42 5.22 -25.06
N THR A 117 5.54 5.69 -25.60
CA THR A 117 6.35 4.90 -26.53
C THR A 117 7.31 4.02 -25.74
N LEU A 118 7.05 2.71 -25.72
CA LEU A 118 7.82 1.75 -24.94
C LEU A 118 9.03 1.21 -25.73
N PRO A 119 10.19 1.00 -25.08
CA PRO A 119 11.35 0.37 -25.71
C PRO A 119 11.08 -1.11 -26.03
N GLU A 120 12.05 -1.72 -26.71
CA GLU A 120 12.10 -3.17 -26.90
C GLU A 120 12.64 -3.81 -25.61
N PHE A 121 11.91 -4.80 -25.08
CA PHE A 121 12.20 -5.39 -23.78
C PHE A 121 13.41 -6.33 -23.82
N ASP A 122 13.72 -6.93 -24.96
CA ASP A 122 14.86 -7.82 -25.17
C ASP A 122 16.22 -7.11 -25.09
N ALA A 123 16.25 -5.81 -25.35
CA ALA A 123 17.42 -4.96 -25.24
C ALA A 123 17.70 -4.50 -23.80
N LEU A 124 16.77 -4.74 -22.86
CA LEU A 124 16.94 -4.37 -21.45
C LEU A 124 18.03 -5.21 -20.79
N LYS A 125 18.94 -4.53 -20.11
CA LYS A 125 20.01 -5.14 -19.32
C LYS A 125 19.80 -4.78 -17.86
N ILE A 126 19.58 -5.80 -17.04
CA ILE A 126 19.36 -5.66 -15.61
C ILE A 126 20.57 -6.27 -14.91
N THR A 127 21.18 -5.52 -13.99
CA THR A 127 22.32 -5.99 -13.20
C THR A 127 22.00 -5.86 -11.71
N VAL A 128 22.17 -6.96 -10.98
CA VAL A 128 21.91 -7.04 -9.53
C VAL A 128 23.07 -7.67 -8.78
N ASP A 129 23.07 -7.56 -7.46
CA ASP A 129 24.15 -8.14 -6.65
C ASP A 129 24.04 -9.68 -6.62
N PRO A 130 25.18 -10.41 -6.65
CA PRO A 130 25.19 -11.85 -6.56
C PRO A 130 24.79 -12.32 -5.16
N ILE A 131 24.12 -13.47 -5.09
CA ILE A 131 23.84 -14.12 -3.81
C ILE A 131 25.13 -14.75 -3.29
N LYS A 132 25.71 -14.14 -2.26
CA LYS A 132 26.85 -14.66 -1.50
C LYS A 132 26.37 -14.93 -0.08
N VAL A 133 26.49 -16.17 0.38
CA VAL A 133 26.19 -16.53 1.77
C VAL A 133 27.52 -16.54 2.51
N GLU A 134 27.69 -15.61 3.44
CA GLU A 134 28.90 -15.50 4.25
C GLU A 134 28.76 -16.35 5.52
N ASP A 135 29.86 -16.95 5.97
CA ASP A 135 29.87 -17.80 7.17
C ASP A 135 29.37 -17.05 8.41
N ASP A 136 29.65 -15.74 8.52
CA ASP A 136 29.22 -14.88 9.61
C ASP A 136 27.69 -14.78 9.71
N GLU A 137 26.98 -14.84 8.58
CA GLU A 137 25.51 -14.78 8.55
C GLU A 137 24.89 -16.10 9.02
N VAL A 138 25.50 -17.23 8.64
CA VAL A 138 25.09 -18.56 9.09
C VAL A 138 25.38 -18.72 10.58
N ASP A 139 26.51 -18.22 11.05
CA ASP A 139 26.87 -18.23 12.47
C ASP A 139 25.96 -17.30 13.29
N ALA A 140 25.51 -16.17 12.74
CA ALA A 140 24.52 -15.30 13.39
C ALA A 140 23.15 -15.99 13.54
N GLU A 141 22.66 -16.67 12.50
CA GLU A 141 21.44 -17.49 12.58
C GLU A 141 21.58 -18.62 13.59
N LEU A 142 22.74 -19.30 13.62
CA LEU A 142 23.02 -20.34 14.61
C LEU A 142 23.06 -19.79 16.03
N GLN A 143 23.66 -18.60 16.24
CA GLN A 143 23.65 -17.93 17.54
C GLN A 143 22.24 -17.56 17.99
N SER A 144 21.41 -17.03 17.08
CA SER A 144 20.00 -16.73 17.34
C SER A 144 19.22 -17.99 17.71
N LEU A 145 19.46 -19.11 17.03
CA LEU A 145 18.85 -20.39 17.35
C LEU A 145 19.31 -20.89 18.74
N ARG A 146 20.62 -20.86 19.03
CA ARG A 146 21.18 -21.23 20.35
C ARG A 146 20.61 -20.37 21.47
N ALA A 147 20.38 -19.08 21.23
CA ALA A 147 19.81 -18.16 22.21
C ALA A 147 18.39 -18.56 22.66
N ARG A 148 17.62 -19.24 21.81
CA ARG A 148 16.28 -19.76 22.15
C ARG A 148 16.32 -20.96 23.09
N PHE A 149 17.42 -21.70 23.09
CA PHE A 149 17.65 -22.88 23.95
C PHE A 149 18.64 -22.59 25.10
N GLY A 150 19.06 -21.32 25.25
CA GLY A 150 19.94 -20.90 26.32
C GLY A 150 19.32 -21.12 27.70
N THR A 151 20.14 -21.54 28.65
CA THR A 151 19.72 -21.65 30.06
C THR A 151 20.12 -20.40 30.83
N LEU A 152 19.25 -19.93 31.73
CA LEU A 152 19.54 -18.76 32.56
C LEU A 152 20.21 -19.21 33.87
N THR A 153 21.48 -18.85 34.04
CA THR A 153 22.29 -19.18 35.21
C THR A 153 22.53 -17.94 36.06
N GLY A 154 22.29 -18.03 37.37
CA GLY A 154 22.43 -16.88 38.28
C GLY A 154 23.88 -16.44 38.47
N VAL A 155 24.12 -15.12 38.44
CA VAL A 155 25.45 -14.52 38.59
C VAL A 155 25.48 -13.44 39.67
N GLU A 156 26.66 -13.26 40.30
CA GLU A 156 26.88 -12.26 41.36
C GLU A 156 27.49 -10.94 40.85
N ARG A 157 27.82 -10.85 39.56
CA ARG A 157 28.32 -9.63 38.91
C ARG A 157 27.17 -8.65 38.64
N GLY A 158 27.54 -7.40 38.29
CA GLY A 158 26.56 -6.42 37.83
C GLY A 158 25.95 -6.85 36.49
N ALA A 159 24.71 -6.45 36.25
CA ALA A 159 23.98 -6.73 35.02
C ALA A 159 24.70 -6.13 33.80
N GLN A 160 24.78 -6.92 32.73
CA GLN A 160 25.35 -6.53 31.45
C GLN A 160 24.30 -6.73 30.35
N GLU A 161 24.54 -6.13 29.18
CA GLU A 161 23.71 -6.33 27.99
C GLU A 161 23.57 -7.83 27.67
N GLY A 162 22.33 -8.27 27.43
CA GLY A 162 21.99 -9.67 27.17
C GLY A 162 21.79 -10.55 28.42
N ASP A 163 22.04 -10.04 29.63
CA ASP A 163 21.63 -10.73 30.86
C ASP A 163 20.12 -10.63 31.09
N PHE A 164 19.56 -11.61 31.78
CA PHE A 164 18.18 -11.58 32.27
C PHE A 164 18.15 -11.18 33.73
N VAL A 165 17.50 -10.07 34.04
CA VAL A 165 17.28 -9.61 35.41
C VAL A 165 15.85 -9.90 35.86
N SER A 166 15.70 -10.22 37.14
CA SER A 166 14.41 -10.14 37.82
C SER A 166 14.36 -8.82 38.55
N ILE A 167 13.39 -7.98 38.24
CA ILE A 167 13.28 -6.62 38.77
C ILE A 167 11.93 -6.36 39.42
N ASP A 168 11.95 -5.49 40.41
CA ASP A 168 10.76 -4.81 40.91
C ASP A 168 10.77 -3.38 40.40
N LEU A 169 9.61 -2.94 39.92
CA LEU A 169 9.38 -1.58 39.47
C LEU A 169 8.31 -0.95 40.35
N SER A 170 8.53 0.31 40.71
CA SER A 170 7.51 1.17 41.27
C SER A 170 7.65 2.57 40.67
N ALA A 171 6.54 3.27 40.49
CA ALA A 171 6.54 4.62 39.93
C ALA A 171 5.83 5.61 40.87
N THR A 172 6.35 6.83 40.88
CA THR A 172 5.74 7.98 41.56
C THR A 172 5.62 9.17 40.61
N VAL A 173 4.48 9.86 40.62
CA VAL A 173 4.23 11.10 39.87
C VAL A 173 3.98 12.20 40.89
N ASP A 174 4.79 13.26 40.88
CA ASP A 174 4.74 14.37 41.86
C ASP A 174 4.70 13.91 43.33
N GLY A 175 5.40 12.81 43.64
CA GLY A 175 5.44 12.20 44.98
C GLY A 175 4.21 11.37 45.35
N THR A 176 3.28 11.16 44.43
CA THR A 176 2.14 10.24 44.58
C THR A 176 2.47 8.90 43.92
N GLU A 177 2.34 7.80 44.66
CA GLU A 177 2.54 6.46 44.12
C GLU A 177 1.50 6.13 43.04
N VAL A 178 1.94 5.45 41.98
CA VAL A 178 1.07 4.96 40.90
C VAL A 178 1.04 3.42 41.00
N PRO A 179 0.07 2.83 41.72
CA PRO A 179 0.05 1.39 41.98
C PRO A 179 -0.06 0.55 40.70
N GLU A 180 -0.72 1.07 39.68
CA GLU A 180 -0.89 0.41 38.38
C GLU A 180 0.43 0.27 37.60
N ALA A 181 1.44 1.09 37.93
CA ALA A 181 2.77 1.06 37.35
C ALA A 181 3.78 0.30 38.23
N ALA A 182 3.31 -0.34 39.31
CA ALA A 182 4.14 -1.19 40.16
C ALA A 182 4.07 -2.66 39.70
N THR A 183 5.21 -3.33 39.66
CA THR A 183 5.29 -4.76 39.34
C THR A 183 6.44 -5.39 40.08
N GLU A 184 6.23 -6.60 40.62
CA GLU A 184 7.28 -7.35 41.31
C GLU A 184 7.69 -8.59 40.53
N GLY A 185 9.00 -8.88 40.54
CA GLY A 185 9.57 -10.11 39.99
C GLY A 185 9.52 -10.21 38.47
N LEU A 186 9.39 -9.08 37.77
CA LEU A 186 9.36 -9.03 36.31
C LEU A 186 10.70 -9.50 35.75
N SER A 187 10.66 -10.40 34.76
CA SER A 187 11.86 -10.82 34.04
C SER A 187 12.09 -9.89 32.85
N HIS A 188 13.31 -9.37 32.71
CA HIS A 188 13.67 -8.44 31.63
C HIS A 188 15.05 -8.78 31.07
N GLU A 189 15.20 -8.73 29.75
CA GLU A 189 16.49 -8.84 29.07
C GLU A 189 17.12 -7.45 28.95
N VAL A 190 18.28 -7.27 29.58
CA VAL A 190 19.00 -5.99 29.63
C VAL A 190 19.43 -5.59 28.22
N GLY A 191 19.03 -4.40 27.80
CA GLY A 191 19.32 -3.86 26.46
C GLY A 191 18.28 -4.19 25.39
N SER A 192 17.19 -4.87 25.75
CA SER A 192 16.11 -5.17 24.79
C SER A 192 15.27 -3.95 24.39
N GLY A 193 15.26 -2.88 25.20
CA GLY A 193 14.46 -1.67 24.94
C GLY A 193 12.94 -1.86 25.00
N GLN A 194 12.44 -3.02 25.45
CA GLN A 194 11.03 -3.39 25.30
C GLN A 194 10.10 -2.92 26.43
N LEU A 195 10.63 -2.58 27.61
CA LEU A 195 9.80 -2.27 28.79
C LEU A 195 9.46 -0.79 28.93
N ILE A 196 10.44 0.02 29.32
CA ILE A 196 10.30 1.47 29.50
C ILE A 196 11.63 2.14 29.15
N GLU A 197 11.52 3.33 28.55
CA GLU A 197 12.68 4.11 28.16
C GLU A 197 13.56 4.43 29.39
N GLY A 198 14.88 4.32 29.23
CA GLY A 198 15.85 4.56 30.30
C GLY A 198 16.01 3.42 31.33
N LEU A 199 15.19 2.36 31.29
CA LEU A 199 15.34 1.21 32.20
C LEU A 199 16.69 0.50 32.03
N ASP A 200 17.08 0.22 30.79
CA ASP A 200 18.29 -0.54 30.48
C ASP A 200 19.55 0.18 30.99
N ASP A 201 19.61 1.51 30.82
CA ASP A 201 20.68 2.35 31.36
C ASP A 201 20.65 2.43 32.91
N ALA A 202 19.46 2.30 33.50
CA ALA A 202 19.32 2.31 34.95
C ALA A 202 19.84 1.02 35.58
N ILE A 203 19.52 -0.14 34.99
CA ILE A 203 19.89 -1.45 35.54
C ILE A 203 21.29 -1.90 35.16
N THR A 204 21.87 -1.39 34.07
CA THR A 204 23.23 -1.77 33.64
C THR A 204 24.25 -1.49 34.74
N GLY A 205 25.01 -2.51 35.11
CA GLY A 205 26.02 -2.49 36.17
C GLY A 205 25.48 -2.75 37.58
N LEU A 206 24.16 -2.74 37.81
CA LEU A 206 23.58 -3.02 39.13
C LEU A 206 23.68 -4.51 39.47
N LYS A 207 23.93 -4.78 40.75
CA LYS A 207 23.94 -6.14 41.32
C LYS A 207 22.59 -6.49 41.95
N ALA A 208 22.39 -7.78 42.22
CA ALA A 208 21.26 -8.25 43.01
C ALA A 208 21.20 -7.53 44.37
N GLY A 209 20.03 -7.00 44.71
CA GLY A 209 19.74 -6.20 45.90
C GLY A 209 19.95 -4.69 45.73
N GLU A 210 20.49 -4.22 44.60
CA GLU A 210 20.68 -2.80 44.34
C GLU A 210 19.47 -2.18 43.64
N SER A 211 19.24 -0.89 43.92
CA SER A 211 18.14 -0.12 43.35
C SER A 211 18.65 1.19 42.76
N LYS A 212 17.95 1.69 41.74
CA LYS A 212 18.22 3.00 41.13
C LYS A 212 16.90 3.66 40.77
N VAL A 213 16.88 4.98 40.81
CA VAL A 213 15.75 5.80 40.38
C VAL A 213 16.11 6.46 39.07
N PHE A 214 15.19 6.45 38.11
CA PHE A 214 15.30 7.15 36.85
C PHE A 214 13.93 7.73 36.47
N THR A 215 13.93 8.81 35.70
CA THR A 215 12.72 9.50 35.29
C THR A 215 12.35 9.09 33.86
N THR A 216 11.09 8.72 33.63
CA THR A 216 10.55 8.39 32.31
C THR A 216 9.08 8.78 32.21
N LYS A 217 8.55 8.88 30.99
CA LYS A 217 7.11 9.11 30.77
C LYS A 217 6.32 7.81 30.92
N LEU A 218 5.15 7.89 31.57
CA LEU A 218 4.25 6.74 31.66
C LEU A 218 3.53 6.51 30.32
N ALA A 219 3.56 5.27 29.82
CA ALA A 219 2.96 4.92 28.54
C ALA A 219 1.42 4.83 28.57
N ALA A 220 0.82 4.56 29.74
CA ALA A 220 -0.60 4.32 29.90
C ALA A 220 -1.10 4.66 31.32
N GLY A 221 -2.42 4.72 31.49
CA GLY A 221 -3.08 4.99 32.78
C GLY A 221 -3.52 6.45 32.97
N GLU A 222 -3.95 6.79 34.18
CA GLU A 222 -4.41 8.16 34.54
C GLU A 222 -3.33 9.23 34.33
N TYR A 223 -2.06 8.82 34.43
CA TYR A 223 -0.88 9.68 34.29
C TYR A 223 -0.12 9.49 32.97
N ALA A 224 -0.77 8.93 31.93
CA ALA A 224 -0.14 8.71 30.64
C ALA A 224 0.45 10.01 30.06
N GLY A 225 1.70 9.93 29.59
CA GLY A 225 2.46 11.06 29.04
C GLY A 225 3.10 11.99 30.07
N GLN A 226 2.86 11.79 31.38
CA GLN A 226 3.50 12.57 32.45
C GLN A 226 4.83 11.93 32.87
N ASP A 227 5.77 12.77 33.30
CA ASP A 227 7.05 12.33 33.85
C ASP A 227 6.82 11.66 35.22
N ALA A 228 7.37 10.45 35.37
CA ALA A 228 7.32 9.68 36.60
C ALA A 228 8.73 9.27 37.02
N ASP A 229 9.00 9.35 38.32
CA ASP A 229 10.20 8.78 38.92
C ASP A 229 9.96 7.29 39.15
N VAL A 230 10.65 6.46 38.38
CA VAL A 230 10.59 5.01 38.45
C VAL A 230 11.76 4.50 39.28
N THR A 231 11.45 3.77 40.34
CA THR A 231 12.44 3.02 41.10
C THR A 231 12.51 1.60 40.57
N VAL A 232 13.68 1.19 40.10
CA VAL A 232 13.98 -0.21 39.77
C VAL A 232 14.83 -0.83 40.87
N THR A 233 14.46 -2.04 41.30
CA THR A 233 15.25 -2.87 42.23
C THR A 233 15.58 -4.20 41.56
N VAL A 234 16.87 -4.52 41.43
CA VAL A 234 17.31 -5.78 40.84
C VAL A 234 17.26 -6.88 41.90
N LYS A 235 16.37 -7.86 41.76
CA LYS A 235 16.28 -9.02 42.65
C LYS A 235 17.34 -10.08 42.34
N SER A 236 17.59 -10.34 41.06
CA SER A 236 18.59 -11.31 40.62
C SER A 236 19.10 -10.97 39.23
N VAL A 237 20.37 -11.25 38.96
CA VAL A 237 20.96 -11.20 37.62
C VAL A 237 21.24 -12.63 37.18
N LYS A 238 20.85 -12.98 35.96
CA LYS A 238 21.13 -14.28 35.35
C LYS A 238 21.77 -14.05 34.00
N GLU A 239 22.87 -14.74 33.73
CA GLU A 239 23.45 -14.76 32.39
C GLU A 239 22.85 -15.90 31.58
N ARG A 240 22.72 -15.68 30.26
CA ARG A 240 22.24 -16.71 29.34
C ARG A 240 23.41 -17.56 28.87
N GLU A 241 23.50 -18.78 29.37
CA GLU A 241 24.45 -19.77 28.91
C GLU A 241 23.89 -20.48 27.67
N LEU A 242 24.53 -20.26 26.53
CA LEU A 242 24.15 -20.89 25.27
C LEU A 242 24.67 -22.35 25.24
N PRO A 243 23.86 -23.33 24.81
CA PRO A 243 24.34 -24.70 24.61
C PRO A 243 25.49 -24.72 23.60
N GLU A 244 26.45 -25.63 23.70
CA GLU A 244 27.53 -25.74 22.72
C GLU A 244 26.97 -26.04 21.31
N ALA A 245 27.66 -25.57 20.27
CA ALA A 245 27.24 -25.79 18.88
C ALA A 245 27.77 -27.14 18.38
N ASP A 246 27.19 -28.24 18.88
CA ASP A 246 27.59 -29.61 18.58
C ASP A 246 26.41 -30.46 18.07
N ASP A 247 26.66 -31.75 17.84
CA ASP A 247 25.66 -32.70 17.33
C ASP A 247 24.51 -32.92 18.33
N ASP A 248 24.78 -32.82 19.63
CA ASP A 248 23.75 -32.93 20.67
C ASP A 248 22.79 -31.73 20.59
N PHE A 249 23.31 -30.52 20.36
CA PHE A 249 22.48 -29.34 20.11
C PHE A 249 21.69 -29.45 18.80
N ALA A 250 22.29 -29.97 17.73
CA ALA A 250 21.60 -30.16 16.45
C ALA A 250 20.35 -31.04 16.60
N GLN A 251 20.48 -32.16 17.31
CA GLN A 251 19.36 -33.08 17.62
C GLN A 251 18.32 -32.46 18.57
N LEU A 252 18.75 -31.57 19.48
CA LEU A 252 17.85 -30.88 20.38
C LEU A 252 17.02 -29.80 19.67
N ALA A 253 17.65 -29.04 18.76
CA ALA A 253 17.08 -27.84 18.16
C ALA A 253 16.39 -28.09 16.81
N SER A 254 16.62 -29.25 16.19
CA SER A 254 16.17 -29.53 14.81
C SER A 254 15.91 -31.03 14.56
N GLU A 255 15.56 -31.36 13.32
CA GLU A 255 15.41 -32.74 12.85
C GLU A 255 16.72 -33.40 12.40
N PHE A 256 17.84 -32.67 12.47
CA PHE A 256 19.14 -33.12 11.99
C PHE A 256 19.95 -33.86 13.06
N ASP A 257 20.78 -34.82 12.64
CA ASP A 257 21.59 -35.63 13.54
C ASP A 257 22.92 -34.97 13.90
N THR A 258 23.41 -34.06 13.05
CA THR A 258 24.73 -33.40 13.19
C THR A 258 24.68 -31.88 13.06
N ILE A 259 25.66 -31.20 13.66
CA ILE A 259 25.81 -29.74 13.53
C ILE A 259 26.10 -29.31 12.09
N GLY A 260 26.75 -30.17 11.31
CA GLY A 260 27.03 -29.93 9.89
C GLY A 260 25.74 -29.80 9.07
N GLU A 261 24.82 -30.74 9.24
CA GLU A 261 23.51 -30.73 8.58
C GLU A 261 22.67 -29.52 9.01
N LEU A 262 22.67 -29.18 10.30
CA LEU A 262 22.00 -27.98 10.79
C LEU A 262 22.57 -26.71 10.15
N LYS A 263 23.91 -26.57 10.08
CA LYS A 263 24.56 -25.43 9.44
C LYS A 263 24.26 -25.35 7.94
N GLU A 264 24.17 -26.48 7.24
CA GLU A 264 23.77 -26.52 5.83
C GLU A 264 22.33 -26.03 5.65
N SER A 265 21.39 -26.49 6.50
CA SER A 265 20.01 -26.00 6.48
C SER A 265 19.89 -24.50 6.77
N LEU A 266 20.69 -23.99 7.72
CA LEU A 266 20.76 -22.55 8.01
C LEU A 266 21.36 -21.77 6.83
N THR A 267 22.37 -22.32 6.15
CA THR A 267 22.93 -21.76 4.92
C THR A 267 21.85 -21.64 3.84
N ASP A 268 21.03 -22.68 3.67
CA ASP A 268 19.91 -22.67 2.73
C ASP A 268 18.82 -21.66 3.14
N GLN A 269 18.58 -21.49 4.43
CA GLN A 269 17.67 -20.45 4.94
C GLN A 269 18.17 -19.05 4.59
N VAL A 270 19.43 -18.74 4.87
CA VAL A 270 20.05 -17.45 4.50
C VAL A 270 20.00 -17.25 2.98
N ARG A 271 20.31 -18.30 2.21
CA ARG A 271 20.21 -18.26 0.74
C ARG A 271 18.80 -17.92 0.27
N ARG A 272 17.77 -18.54 0.84
CA ARG A 272 16.36 -18.25 0.49
C ARG A 272 15.98 -16.80 0.78
N VAL A 273 16.42 -16.24 1.91
CA VAL A 273 16.18 -14.82 2.24
C VAL A 273 16.85 -13.91 1.22
N LYS A 274 18.12 -14.17 0.89
CA LYS A 274 18.86 -13.41 -0.14
C LYS A 274 18.27 -13.56 -1.54
N SER A 275 17.74 -14.74 -1.85
CA SER A 275 17.02 -15.03 -3.09
C SER A 275 15.80 -14.10 -3.25
N VAL A 276 14.98 -13.96 -2.19
CA VAL A 276 13.84 -13.02 -2.20
C VAL A 276 14.31 -11.58 -2.35
N GLN A 277 15.39 -11.19 -1.66
CA GLN A 277 15.96 -9.83 -1.80
C GLN A 277 16.46 -9.56 -3.22
N GLN A 278 17.12 -10.54 -3.85
CA GLN A 278 17.60 -10.42 -5.23
C GLN A 278 16.42 -10.29 -6.21
N ALA A 279 15.32 -11.03 -6.00
CA ALA A 279 14.10 -10.88 -6.82
C ALA A 279 13.53 -9.45 -6.75
N GLU A 280 13.47 -8.85 -5.56
CA GLU A 280 13.05 -7.46 -5.39
C GLU A 280 14.03 -6.48 -6.05
N GLN A 281 15.34 -6.70 -5.94
CA GLN A 281 16.33 -5.91 -6.68
C GLN A 281 16.15 -6.01 -8.19
N ILE A 282 15.86 -7.20 -8.72
CA ILE A 282 15.61 -7.41 -10.16
C ILE A 282 14.36 -6.60 -10.58
N ARG A 283 13.27 -6.67 -9.79
CA ARG A 283 12.04 -5.89 -10.01
C ARG A 283 12.34 -4.39 -10.05
N ASP A 284 13.03 -3.87 -9.04
CA ASP A 284 13.34 -2.43 -8.94
C ASP A 284 14.22 -1.97 -10.09
N LYS A 285 15.27 -2.72 -10.41
CA LYS A 285 16.19 -2.41 -11.52
C LYS A 285 15.50 -2.51 -12.88
N ALA A 286 14.57 -3.43 -13.07
CA ALA A 286 13.77 -3.51 -14.29
C ALA A 286 12.89 -2.27 -14.48
N ILE A 287 12.23 -1.81 -13.40
CA ILE A 287 11.42 -0.58 -13.43
C ILE A 287 12.30 0.64 -13.70
N ASP A 288 13.42 0.78 -12.99
CA ASP A 288 14.33 1.91 -13.18
C ASP A 288 14.88 1.93 -14.62
N ALA A 289 15.31 0.80 -15.16
CA ALA A 289 15.81 0.69 -16.54
C ALA A 289 14.75 1.08 -17.59
N LEU A 290 13.47 0.75 -17.35
CA LEU A 290 12.37 1.18 -18.19
C LEU A 290 12.10 2.69 -18.06
N LEU A 291 12.13 3.23 -16.84
CA LEU A 291 11.90 4.66 -16.58
C LEU A 291 12.98 5.55 -17.18
N GLU A 292 14.22 5.07 -17.24
CA GLU A 292 15.35 5.79 -17.85
C GLU A 292 15.24 5.85 -19.38
N GLN A 293 14.66 4.83 -20.01
CA GLN A 293 14.53 4.72 -21.47
C GLN A 293 13.18 5.23 -22.00
N THR A 294 12.26 5.60 -21.11
CA THR A 294 10.90 5.99 -21.47
C THR A 294 10.54 7.37 -20.96
N GLU A 295 10.16 8.25 -21.89
CA GLU A 295 9.51 9.52 -21.55
C GLU A 295 8.04 9.25 -21.25
N VAL A 296 7.60 9.66 -20.06
CA VAL A 296 6.23 9.46 -19.58
C VAL A 296 5.67 10.82 -19.20
N PRO A 297 4.75 11.39 -20.01
CA PRO A 297 4.08 12.63 -19.66
C PRO A 297 3.27 12.47 -18.36
N LEU A 298 3.42 13.41 -17.42
CA LEU A 298 2.74 13.34 -16.13
C LEU A 298 1.55 14.30 -16.07
N PRO A 299 0.33 13.82 -15.79
CA PRO A 299 -0.81 14.70 -15.55
C PRO A 299 -0.65 15.41 -14.20
N GLU A 300 -0.53 16.75 -14.22
CA GLU A 300 -0.24 17.56 -13.03
C GLU A 300 -1.23 17.34 -11.89
N LYS A 301 -2.53 17.19 -12.17
CA LYS A 301 -3.55 16.95 -11.14
C LYS A 301 -3.39 15.61 -10.45
N ILE A 302 -2.98 14.58 -11.18
CA ILE A 302 -2.77 13.25 -10.63
C ILE A 302 -1.53 13.24 -9.74
N VAL A 303 -0.46 13.93 -10.17
CA VAL A 303 0.72 14.15 -9.33
C VAL A 303 0.36 14.92 -8.07
N GLN A 304 -0.42 16.01 -8.18
CA GLN A 304 -0.85 16.79 -7.03
C GLN A 304 -1.69 15.97 -6.04
N ALA A 305 -2.64 15.17 -6.53
CA ALA A 305 -3.43 14.28 -5.69
C ALA A 305 -2.54 13.29 -4.93
N GLN A 306 -1.52 12.71 -5.59
CA GLN A 306 -0.58 11.80 -4.96
C GLN A 306 0.26 12.50 -3.87
N ILE A 307 0.67 13.75 -4.08
CA ILE A 307 1.38 14.57 -3.09
C ILE A 307 0.48 14.82 -1.87
N ASP A 308 -0.75 15.23 -2.12
CA ASP A 308 -1.74 15.54 -1.08
C ASP A 308 -2.08 14.29 -0.26
N ASP A 309 -2.28 13.14 -0.90
CA ASP A 309 -2.54 11.86 -0.24
C ASP A 309 -1.37 11.42 0.64
N ALA A 310 -0.13 11.54 0.15
CA ALA A 310 1.05 11.21 0.92
C ALA A 310 1.23 12.11 2.15
N LEU A 311 0.98 13.41 2.00
CA LEU A 311 0.96 14.34 3.13
C LEU A 311 -0.16 14.00 4.12
N HIS A 312 -1.37 13.74 3.62
CA HIS A 312 -2.52 13.37 4.44
C HIS A 312 -2.23 12.13 5.29
N ASN A 313 -1.62 11.10 4.69
CA ASN A 313 -1.22 9.88 5.40
C ASN A 313 -0.13 10.15 6.44
N ALA A 314 0.84 11.01 6.14
CA ALA A 314 1.91 11.36 7.07
C ALA A 314 1.38 12.07 8.34
N ILE A 315 0.38 12.96 8.18
CA ILE A 315 -0.22 13.69 9.31
C ILE A 315 -1.39 12.95 9.97
N HIS A 316 -1.93 11.88 9.35
CA HIS A 316 -3.07 11.14 9.87
C HIS A 316 -2.77 10.53 11.25
N GLY A 317 -1.54 10.05 11.48
CA GLY A 317 -1.10 9.53 12.78
C GLY A 317 -0.95 10.61 13.87
N LEU A 318 -1.05 11.88 13.50
CA LEU A 318 -0.88 13.05 14.36
C LEU A 318 -2.17 13.86 14.50
N ASP A 319 -3.33 13.23 14.28
CA ASP A 319 -4.64 13.89 14.29
C ASP A 319 -4.75 15.08 13.31
N HIS A 320 -4.02 15.03 12.19
CA HIS A 320 -3.89 16.12 11.21
C HIS A 320 -3.24 17.40 11.75
N ASP A 321 -2.38 17.28 12.77
CA ASP A 321 -1.63 18.40 13.34
C ASP A 321 -0.30 18.64 12.60
N GLU A 322 -0.26 19.69 11.78
CA GLU A 322 0.92 20.04 10.99
C GLU A 322 2.09 20.57 11.83
N GLU A 323 1.83 21.15 13.00
CA GLU A 323 2.90 21.67 13.87
C GLU A 323 3.66 20.50 14.51
N LYS A 324 2.92 19.51 15.04
CA LYS A 324 3.52 18.27 15.55
C LYS A 324 4.30 17.51 14.48
N PHE A 325 3.78 17.51 13.25
CA PHE A 325 4.49 16.87 12.15
C PHE A 325 5.83 17.56 11.86
N ALA A 326 5.86 18.89 11.87
CA ALA A 326 7.09 19.65 11.70
C ALA A 326 8.09 19.43 12.86
N GLU A 327 7.61 19.32 14.09
CA GLU A 327 8.44 18.95 15.25
C GLU A 327 9.04 17.55 15.09
N GLN A 328 8.22 16.56 14.73
CA GLN A 328 8.68 15.19 14.49
C GLN A 328 9.72 15.10 13.37
N LEU A 329 9.53 15.82 12.26
CA LEU A 329 10.52 15.90 11.18
C LEU A 329 11.84 16.48 11.69
N THR A 330 11.78 17.53 12.51
CA THR A 330 12.97 18.18 13.08
C THR A 330 13.74 17.22 14.01
N GLU A 331 13.03 16.43 14.83
CA GLU A 331 13.63 15.39 15.67
C GLU A 331 14.32 14.29 14.84
N GLN A 332 13.78 13.97 13.67
CA GLN A 332 14.34 13.02 12.71
C GLN A 332 15.46 13.63 11.84
N GLY A 333 15.80 14.91 12.03
CA GLY A 333 16.85 15.60 11.28
C GLY A 333 16.44 16.06 9.88
N SER A 334 15.13 16.17 9.62
CA SER A 334 14.54 16.68 8.38
C SER A 334 13.77 17.99 8.64
N SER A 335 13.30 18.63 7.59
CA SER A 335 12.38 19.79 7.65
C SER A 335 11.11 19.54 6.84
N ARG A 336 10.08 20.38 7.04
CA ARG A 336 8.86 20.35 6.22
C ARG A 336 9.17 20.63 4.74
N GLU A 337 10.10 21.53 4.46
CA GLU A 337 10.50 21.87 3.09
C GLU A 337 11.19 20.69 2.38
N GLU A 338 12.09 19.99 3.07
CA GLU A 338 12.72 18.77 2.55
C GLU A 338 11.69 17.66 2.35
N PHE A 339 10.80 17.45 3.32
CA PHE A 339 9.70 16.50 3.18
C PHE A 339 8.83 16.79 1.97
N ASP A 340 8.41 18.04 1.77
CA ASP A 340 7.54 18.41 0.65
C ASP A 340 8.27 18.22 -0.71
N ALA A 341 9.58 18.50 -0.76
CA ALA A 341 10.40 18.29 -1.95
C ALA A 341 10.60 16.80 -2.29
N ASP A 342 10.88 15.99 -1.27
CA ASP A 342 11.01 14.53 -1.41
C ASP A 342 9.67 13.90 -1.76
N ASN A 343 8.59 14.33 -1.09
CA ASN A 343 7.23 13.87 -1.38
C ASN A 343 6.84 14.17 -2.82
N LYS A 344 7.14 15.37 -3.33
CA LYS A 344 6.93 15.72 -4.73
C LYS A 344 7.71 14.78 -5.67
N THR A 345 9.00 14.58 -5.42
CA THR A 345 9.86 13.72 -6.25
C THR A 345 9.35 12.27 -6.26
N ASN A 346 8.95 11.77 -5.09
CA ASN A 346 8.41 10.43 -4.92
C ASN A 346 7.04 10.27 -5.59
N ALA A 347 6.16 11.27 -5.48
CA ALA A 347 4.87 11.27 -6.15
C ALA A 347 5.01 11.28 -7.67
N GLU A 348 5.91 12.10 -8.22
CA GLU A 348 6.24 12.10 -9.64
C GLU A 348 6.76 10.72 -10.08
N LYS A 349 7.72 10.12 -9.34
CA LYS A 349 8.23 8.77 -9.64
C LYS A 349 7.13 7.72 -9.56
N ALA A 350 6.25 7.78 -8.56
CA ALA A 350 5.16 6.82 -8.37
C ALA A 350 4.14 6.87 -9.51
N VAL A 351 3.65 8.06 -9.88
CA VAL A 351 2.72 8.23 -11.00
C VAL A 351 3.40 7.83 -12.32
N LYS A 352 4.67 8.19 -12.51
CA LYS A 352 5.46 7.78 -13.69
C LYS A 352 5.53 6.26 -13.81
N THR A 353 5.86 5.59 -12.71
CA THR A 353 5.98 4.13 -12.64
C THR A 353 4.64 3.46 -12.92
N GLN A 354 3.56 3.96 -12.32
CA GLN A 354 2.22 3.40 -12.51
C GLN A 354 1.78 3.51 -13.97
N LEU A 355 1.91 4.68 -14.59
CA LEU A 355 1.51 4.89 -15.99
C LEU A 355 2.36 4.04 -16.95
N LEU A 356 3.66 3.91 -16.66
CA LEU A 356 4.57 3.07 -17.43
C LEU A 356 4.18 1.60 -17.34
N MET A 357 3.96 1.08 -16.13
CA MET A 357 3.57 -0.32 -15.92
C MET A 357 2.21 -0.61 -16.55
N ASP A 358 1.24 0.31 -16.46
CA ASP A 358 -0.05 0.16 -17.12
C ASP A 358 0.11 0.08 -18.65
N ALA A 359 0.97 0.93 -19.24
CA ALA A 359 1.24 0.90 -20.68
C ALA A 359 1.97 -0.39 -21.11
N VAL A 360 2.90 -0.90 -20.29
CA VAL A 360 3.59 -2.17 -20.55
C VAL A 360 2.61 -3.34 -20.47
N ALA A 361 1.75 -3.35 -19.45
CA ALA A 361 0.70 -4.35 -19.27
C ALA A 361 -0.26 -4.36 -20.46
N ASP A 362 -0.63 -3.18 -20.97
CA ASP A 362 -1.49 -3.04 -22.14
C ASP A 362 -0.76 -3.49 -23.43
N LYS A 363 0.54 -3.16 -23.61
CA LYS A 363 1.35 -3.58 -24.79
C LYS A 363 1.55 -5.10 -24.85
N LEU A 364 1.66 -5.75 -23.69
CA LEU A 364 1.87 -7.19 -23.56
C LEU A 364 0.56 -7.98 -23.37
N ASP A 365 -0.59 -7.31 -23.36
CA ASP A 365 -1.91 -7.90 -23.10
C ASP A 365 -1.96 -8.75 -21.82
N ILE A 366 -1.38 -8.21 -20.73
CA ILE A 366 -1.34 -8.91 -19.44
C ILE A 366 -2.73 -8.91 -18.82
N GLN A 367 -3.29 -10.11 -18.72
CA GLN A 367 -4.54 -10.42 -18.05
C GLN A 367 -4.28 -11.10 -16.70
N VAL A 368 -5.20 -10.92 -15.76
CA VAL A 368 -5.12 -11.54 -14.44
C VAL A 368 -6.06 -12.73 -14.42
N GLY A 369 -5.49 -13.93 -14.37
CA GLY A 369 -6.22 -15.18 -14.30
C GLY A 369 -6.79 -15.48 -12.90
N GLN A 370 -7.69 -16.45 -12.82
CA GLN A 370 -8.24 -16.90 -11.54
C GLN A 370 -7.17 -17.54 -10.65
N ASN A 371 -6.19 -18.23 -11.24
CA ASN A 371 -5.10 -18.85 -10.49
C ASN A 371 -4.20 -17.79 -9.85
N ASP A 372 -3.82 -16.75 -10.59
CA ASP A 372 -3.01 -15.64 -10.06
C ASP A 372 -3.62 -15.00 -8.80
N LEU A 373 -4.93 -14.75 -8.84
CA LEU A 373 -5.68 -14.22 -7.70
C LEU A 373 -5.72 -15.22 -6.55
N THR A 374 -5.91 -16.51 -6.85
CA THR A 374 -5.97 -17.57 -5.85
C THR A 374 -4.63 -17.72 -5.15
N GLU A 375 -3.52 -17.72 -5.89
CA GLU A 375 -2.16 -17.76 -5.34
C GLU A 375 -1.89 -16.54 -4.47
N ARG A 376 -2.20 -15.33 -4.95
CA ARG A 376 -2.06 -14.11 -4.16
C ARG A 376 -2.88 -14.16 -2.87
N LEU A 377 -4.12 -14.64 -2.94
CA LEU A 377 -4.98 -14.80 -1.78
C LEU A 377 -4.40 -15.80 -0.77
N VAL A 378 -3.87 -16.94 -1.23
CA VAL A 378 -3.25 -17.96 -0.35
C VAL A 378 -2.00 -17.41 0.34
N LEU A 379 -1.18 -16.63 -0.36
CA LEU A 379 -0.02 -15.98 0.24
C LEU A 379 -0.43 -14.99 1.34
N MET A 380 -1.40 -14.12 1.04
CA MET A 380 -1.93 -13.17 2.02
C MET A 380 -2.63 -13.88 3.19
N SER A 381 -3.37 -14.94 2.92
CA SER A 381 -4.12 -15.70 3.94
C SER A 381 -3.17 -16.29 4.99
N ARG A 382 -2.01 -16.82 4.56
CA ARG A 382 -0.95 -17.32 5.44
C ARG A 382 -0.33 -16.23 6.30
N GLN A 383 -0.11 -15.05 5.73
CA GLN A 383 0.45 -13.90 6.46
C GLN A 383 -0.49 -13.39 7.55
N TYR A 384 -1.79 -13.33 7.26
CA TYR A 384 -2.79 -12.85 8.21
C TYR A 384 -3.36 -13.93 9.14
N GLY A 385 -3.10 -15.22 8.86
CA GLY A 385 -3.67 -16.33 9.61
C GLY A 385 -5.18 -16.49 9.45
N ILE A 386 -5.73 -16.09 8.30
CA ILE A 386 -7.16 -16.11 7.98
C ILE A 386 -7.39 -17.07 6.81
N GLU A 387 -8.53 -17.74 6.75
CA GLU A 387 -8.90 -18.59 5.60
C GLU A 387 -9.10 -17.77 4.31
N PRO A 388 -8.66 -18.24 3.13
CA PRO A 388 -8.77 -17.49 1.86
C PRO A 388 -10.20 -17.02 1.53
N GLN A 389 -11.20 -17.85 1.81
CA GLN A 389 -12.62 -17.52 1.59
C GLN A 389 -13.13 -16.40 2.52
N GLN A 390 -12.57 -16.27 3.72
CA GLN A 390 -12.92 -15.17 4.61
C GLN A 390 -12.19 -13.89 4.20
N LEU A 391 -10.92 -14.01 3.79
CA LEU A 391 -10.12 -12.88 3.31
C LEU A 391 -10.76 -12.21 2.09
N ILE A 392 -11.22 -12.99 1.09
CA ILE A 392 -11.87 -12.42 -0.09
C ILE A 392 -13.17 -11.67 0.27
N GLN A 393 -13.94 -12.16 1.24
CA GLN A 393 -15.13 -11.47 1.73
C GLN A 393 -14.80 -10.14 2.41
N ILE A 394 -13.72 -10.09 3.21
CA ILE A 394 -13.24 -8.86 3.85
C ILE A 394 -12.80 -7.85 2.78
N LEU A 395 -11.99 -8.29 1.81
CA LEU A 395 -11.52 -7.43 0.72
C LEU A 395 -12.69 -6.90 -0.12
N GLN A 396 -13.72 -7.72 -0.36
CA GLN A 396 -14.92 -7.29 -1.09
C GLN A 396 -15.73 -6.26 -0.30
N GLN A 397 -15.96 -6.49 1.00
CA GLN A 397 -16.71 -5.56 1.86
C GLN A 397 -16.02 -4.19 1.97
N ASN A 398 -14.69 -4.18 1.97
CA ASN A 398 -13.89 -2.95 2.02
C ASN A 398 -13.61 -2.34 0.64
N ASN A 399 -14.16 -2.91 -0.44
CA ASN A 399 -13.92 -2.46 -1.82
C ASN A 399 -12.42 -2.44 -2.22
N GLN A 400 -11.64 -3.39 -1.68
CA GLN A 400 -10.19 -3.53 -1.89
C GLN A 400 -9.83 -4.52 -3.00
N LEU A 401 -10.80 -5.29 -3.52
CA LEU A 401 -10.55 -6.22 -4.63
C LEU A 401 -9.90 -5.55 -5.85
N PRO A 402 -10.38 -4.38 -6.35
CA PRO A 402 -9.76 -3.76 -7.53
C PRO A 402 -8.27 -3.44 -7.34
N ALA A 403 -7.87 -3.02 -6.13
CA ALA A 403 -6.47 -2.77 -5.82
C ALA A 403 -5.65 -4.06 -5.85
N MET A 404 -6.18 -5.16 -5.31
CA MET A 404 -5.52 -6.48 -5.38
C MET A 404 -5.36 -6.95 -6.82
N PHE A 405 -6.39 -6.80 -7.67
CA PHE A 405 -6.29 -7.11 -9.10
C PHE A 405 -5.19 -6.28 -9.78
N ALA A 406 -5.12 -4.98 -9.50
CA ALA A 406 -4.09 -4.12 -10.04
C ALA A 406 -2.67 -4.55 -9.58
N ASP A 407 -2.52 -4.92 -8.31
CA ASP A 407 -1.24 -5.39 -7.76
C ASP A 407 -0.78 -6.70 -8.41
N VAL A 408 -1.70 -7.66 -8.60
CA VAL A 408 -1.41 -8.91 -9.30
C VAL A 408 -1.01 -8.62 -10.74
N ARG A 409 -1.77 -7.80 -11.45
CA ARG A 409 -1.46 -7.40 -12.84
C ARG A 409 -0.07 -6.78 -12.95
N ARG A 410 0.30 -5.89 -12.03
CA ARG A 410 1.65 -5.30 -11.99
C ARG A 410 2.75 -6.34 -11.74
N GLY A 411 2.48 -7.30 -10.85
CA GLY A 411 3.37 -8.43 -10.59
C GLY A 411 3.64 -9.27 -11.85
N LEU A 412 2.58 -9.62 -12.59
CA LEU A 412 2.68 -10.35 -13.86
C LEU A 412 3.38 -9.53 -14.94
N THR A 413 3.10 -8.22 -14.99
CA THR A 413 3.71 -7.31 -15.95
C THR A 413 5.22 -7.25 -15.77
N ILE A 414 5.71 -7.11 -14.53
CA ILE A 414 7.16 -7.08 -14.31
C ILE A 414 7.80 -8.43 -14.58
N ALA A 415 7.13 -9.54 -14.26
CA ALA A 415 7.62 -10.88 -14.59
C ALA A 415 7.81 -11.03 -16.11
N ALA A 416 6.83 -10.59 -16.90
CA ALA A 416 6.92 -10.61 -18.36
C ALA A 416 8.08 -9.75 -18.91
N VAL A 417 8.32 -8.56 -18.33
CA VAL A 417 9.47 -7.71 -18.67
C VAL A 417 10.78 -8.42 -18.35
N VAL A 418 10.89 -8.99 -17.16
CA VAL A 418 12.10 -9.68 -16.68
C VAL A 418 12.40 -10.93 -17.52
N HIS A 419 11.38 -11.66 -17.96
CA HIS A 419 11.53 -12.80 -18.86
C HIS A 419 12.03 -12.41 -20.26
N ALA A 420 11.66 -11.23 -20.74
CA ALA A 420 12.15 -10.70 -22.02
C ALA A 420 13.57 -10.11 -21.90
N ALA A 421 13.92 -9.55 -20.74
CA ALA A 421 15.18 -8.86 -20.50
C ALA A 421 16.36 -9.83 -20.26
N THR A 422 17.58 -9.31 -20.38
CA THR A 422 18.80 -10.02 -19.94
C THR A 422 19.14 -9.61 -18.51
N VAL A 423 19.09 -10.56 -17.58
CA VAL A 423 19.45 -10.35 -16.17
C VAL A 423 20.79 -10.99 -15.85
N THR A 424 21.72 -10.21 -15.32
CA THR A 424 23.03 -10.67 -14.87
C THR A 424 23.34 -10.24 -13.45
N ASP A 425 24.18 -10.98 -12.74
CA ASP A 425 24.81 -10.47 -11.52
C ASP A 425 25.97 -9.52 -11.85
N THR A 426 26.51 -8.82 -10.84
CA THR A 426 27.71 -7.98 -10.99
C THR A 426 28.98 -8.76 -11.34
N ASP A 427 28.99 -10.08 -11.14
CA ASP A 427 30.10 -10.97 -11.48
C ASP A 427 30.02 -11.45 -12.96
N GLY A 428 28.94 -11.09 -13.68
CA GLY A 428 28.70 -11.38 -15.09
C GLY A 428 27.96 -12.70 -15.36
N THR A 429 27.46 -13.37 -14.32
CA THR A 429 26.67 -14.60 -14.43
C THR A 429 25.25 -14.26 -14.85
N VAL A 430 24.69 -15.00 -15.82
CA VAL A 430 23.27 -14.88 -16.16
C VAL A 430 22.45 -15.53 -15.04
N ILE A 431 21.48 -14.78 -14.52
CA ILE A 431 20.58 -15.25 -13.47
C ILE A 431 19.38 -15.92 -14.11
N ASP A 432 19.03 -17.12 -13.64
CA ASP A 432 17.76 -17.75 -14.00
C ASP A 432 16.63 -17.07 -13.24
N THR A 433 15.77 -16.35 -13.97
CA THR A 433 14.69 -15.57 -13.37
C THR A 433 13.45 -16.40 -13.10
N THR A 434 13.37 -17.63 -13.62
CA THR A 434 12.18 -18.48 -13.52
C THR A 434 11.89 -18.94 -12.09
N GLU A 435 12.92 -19.07 -11.25
CA GLU A 435 12.75 -19.42 -9.83
C GLU A 435 12.02 -18.30 -9.05
N PHE A 436 12.12 -17.05 -9.51
CA PHE A 436 11.54 -15.90 -8.80
C PHE A 436 10.23 -15.42 -9.42
N PHE A 437 10.11 -15.50 -10.75
CA PHE A 437 9.00 -14.92 -11.53
C PHE A 437 8.12 -15.96 -12.23
N GLY A 438 8.38 -17.25 -12.00
CA GLY A 438 7.66 -18.37 -12.61
C GLY A 438 8.06 -18.61 -14.08
N PRO A 439 7.48 -19.62 -14.74
CA PRO A 439 7.74 -19.87 -16.16
C PRO A 439 6.99 -18.87 -17.06
N ALA A 440 7.60 -18.48 -18.18
CA ALA A 440 7.02 -17.52 -19.13
C ALA A 440 5.68 -17.96 -19.74
N GLU A 441 5.43 -19.27 -19.87
CA GLU A 441 4.19 -19.83 -20.43
C GLU A 441 2.99 -19.70 -19.48
N ALA A 442 3.20 -19.60 -18.16
CA ALA A 442 2.10 -19.44 -17.20
C ALA A 442 1.41 -18.07 -17.34
N ALA A 443 2.15 -17.04 -17.75
CA ALA A 443 1.61 -15.68 -17.92
C ALA A 443 0.77 -15.50 -19.21
N GLN A 444 0.88 -16.41 -20.19
CA GLN A 444 0.17 -16.31 -21.49
C GLN A 444 -0.90 -17.40 -21.67
N ALA A 445 -0.69 -18.61 -21.16
CA ALA A 445 -1.61 -19.73 -21.39
C ALA A 445 -2.93 -19.62 -20.58
N GLU A 446 -2.97 -18.79 -19.54
CA GLU A 446 -4.16 -18.68 -18.67
C GLU A 446 -5.21 -17.68 -19.17
N GLY A 447 -4.83 -16.73 -20.04
CA GLY A 447 -5.78 -15.84 -20.71
C GLY A 447 -6.59 -16.54 -21.81
N GLU A 448 -5.99 -17.49 -22.54
CA GLU A 448 -6.66 -18.20 -23.64
C GLU A 448 -7.66 -19.28 -23.16
N GLN A 449 -7.50 -19.83 -21.95
CA GLN A 449 -8.42 -20.88 -21.45
C GLN A 449 -9.77 -20.33 -20.97
N ASP A 450 -9.84 -19.06 -20.57
CA ASP A 450 -11.09 -18.46 -20.07
C ASP A 450 -12.00 -17.94 -21.20
N ASP A 451 -11.42 -17.58 -22.36
CA ASP A 451 -12.17 -17.24 -23.58
C ASP A 451 -12.87 -18.47 -24.21
N GLU A 452 -12.25 -19.65 -24.16
CA GLU A 452 -12.87 -20.88 -24.69
C GLU A 452 -14.01 -21.42 -23.80
N ALA A 453 -14.04 -21.05 -22.51
CA ALA A 453 -15.10 -21.41 -21.59
C ALA A 453 -16.34 -20.52 -21.72
N THR A 454 -16.16 -19.25 -22.11
CA THR A 454 -17.27 -18.30 -22.28
C THR A 454 -17.99 -18.45 -23.62
N GLU A 455 -17.33 -18.92 -24.69
CA GLU A 455 -18.00 -19.22 -25.96
C GLU A 455 -18.89 -20.49 -25.92
N LYS A 456 -18.60 -21.46 -25.04
CA LYS A 456 -19.39 -22.72 -24.97
C LYS A 456 -20.72 -22.62 -24.23
N ASP A 457 -20.90 -21.62 -23.35
CA ASP A 457 -22.16 -21.42 -22.64
C ASP A 457 -23.17 -20.55 -23.41
N ALA A 458 -22.75 -19.88 -24.49
CA ALA A 458 -23.64 -19.09 -25.34
C ALA A 458 -24.40 -19.93 -26.40
N ASP A 459 -23.95 -21.13 -26.72
CA ASP A 459 -24.52 -21.98 -27.78
C ASP A 459 -25.50 -23.07 -27.26
N ALA A 460 -25.84 -23.03 -25.97
CA ALA A 460 -26.76 -23.99 -25.34
C ALA A 460 -28.15 -23.40 -25.00
N ALA A 461 -28.46 -22.18 -25.45
CA ALA A 461 -29.75 -21.53 -25.23
C ALA A 461 -30.31 -20.90 -26.52
N GLU A 462 -30.73 -21.73 -27.47
CA GLU A 462 -31.68 -21.36 -28.53
C GLU A 462 -32.91 -22.28 -28.52
#